data_AF-A0A7Z2GRE9-F1
#
_entry.id   AF-A0A7Z2GRE9-F1
#
_cell.length_a   1.000
_cell.length_b   1.000
_cell.length_c   1.000
_cell.angle_alpha   90.00
_cell.angle_beta   90.00
_cell.angle_gamma   90.00
#
_symmetry.space_group_name_H-M   'P 1'
#
loop_
_entity.id
_entity.type
_entity.pdbx_description
1 polymer ?
#
loop_
_entity_poly.entity_id
_entity_poly.type
_entity_poly.pdbx_seq_one_letter_code
_entity_poly.pdbx_strand_id
1 'polypeptide(L)'
;MNSLTAIAHDTGAHIHLIAHVKKGGSEYDRPGKFDVKGSGSITDLADNLFIVWRNKRKEAVGSEKLKLKREEADLVMGEPDCYLSLEKQRNGDYEGVFGLWFDGPSMQYVENRGQLPRKYPVDGESVDLESF
;
A
#
# COMPACT_ATOMS: atom_id res chain seq x y z
N MET A 1 19.90 10.24 0.61
CA MET A 1 19.23 9.63 1.78
C MET A 1 19.65 10.30 3.07
N ASN A 2 20.95 10.31 3.41
CA ASN A 2 21.48 10.92 4.65
C ASN A 2 20.97 12.36 4.90
N SER A 3 20.92 13.21 3.87
CA SER A 3 20.40 14.57 4.02
C SER A 3 18.90 14.61 4.33
N LEU A 4 18.11 13.69 3.77
CA LEU A 4 16.66 13.62 4.06
C LEU A 4 16.42 13.19 5.50
N THR A 5 17.15 12.17 5.97
CA THR A 5 17.06 11.70 7.36
C THR A 5 17.55 12.76 8.35
N ALA A 6 18.60 13.51 8.00
CA ALA A 6 19.08 14.63 8.82
C ALA A 6 18.04 15.75 8.90
N ILE A 7 17.47 16.18 7.77
CA ILE A 7 16.42 17.22 7.76
C ILE A 7 15.19 16.76 8.55
N ALA A 8 14.74 15.53 8.37
CA ALA A 8 13.59 15.00 9.12
C ALA A 8 13.85 15.04 10.64
N HIS A 9 15.04 14.61 11.07
CA HIS A 9 15.43 14.63 12.48
C HIS A 9 15.57 16.06 13.03
N ASP A 10 16.25 16.94 12.30
CA ASP A 10 16.55 18.31 12.74
C ASP A 10 15.31 19.20 12.81
N THR A 11 14.33 18.95 11.93
CA THR A 11 13.09 19.76 11.85
C THR A 11 11.89 19.12 12.52
N GLY A 12 11.95 17.83 12.84
CA GLY A 12 10.80 17.04 13.27
C GLY A 12 9.78 16.76 12.16
N ALA A 13 10.10 17.07 10.90
CA ALA A 13 9.21 16.81 9.77
C ALA A 13 9.16 15.31 9.40
N HIS A 14 7.97 14.82 9.07
CA HIS A 14 7.81 13.50 8.46
C HIS A 14 8.02 13.59 6.95
N ILE A 15 9.05 12.91 6.43
CA ILE A 15 9.36 12.90 5.00
C ILE A 15 9.03 11.55 4.40
N HIS A 16 8.12 11.53 3.43
CA HIS A 16 7.79 10.34 2.64
C HIS A 16 8.60 10.36 1.33
N LEU A 17 9.50 9.40 1.17
CA LEU A 17 10.24 9.18 -0.08
C LEU A 17 9.60 8.04 -0.86
N ILE A 18 9.18 8.32 -2.10
CA ILE A 18 8.69 7.30 -3.02
C ILE A 18 9.86 6.67 -3.78
N ALA A 19 10.01 5.36 -3.67
CA ALA A 19 11.03 4.59 -4.38
C ALA A 19 10.38 3.48 -5.21
N HIS A 20 10.93 3.24 -6.41
CA HIS A 20 10.48 2.14 -7.26
C HIS A 20 11.10 0.81 -6.80
N VAL A 21 10.39 -0.28 -7.04
CA VAL A 21 10.94 -1.63 -6.91
C VAL A 21 11.82 -1.99 -8.12
N LYS A 22 12.75 -2.91 -7.93
CA LYS A 22 13.52 -3.55 -9.00
C LYS A 22 12.57 -4.36 -9.88
N LYS A 23 12.98 -4.60 -11.12
CA LYS A 23 12.23 -5.49 -12.00
C LYS A 23 12.39 -6.93 -11.48
N GLY A 24 11.32 -7.49 -10.91
CA GLY A 24 11.26 -8.87 -10.46
C GLY A 24 11.00 -9.86 -11.59
N GLY A 25 10.99 -11.16 -11.27
CA GLY A 25 10.66 -12.23 -12.22
C GLY A 25 9.16 -12.33 -12.54
N SER A 26 8.31 -11.81 -11.66
CA SER A 26 6.85 -11.87 -11.76
C SER A 26 6.23 -10.65 -11.07
N GLU A 27 5.12 -10.15 -11.61
CA GLU A 27 4.32 -9.10 -10.97
C GLU A 27 3.27 -9.66 -10.00
N TYR A 28 3.09 -11.00 -9.99
CA TYR A 28 2.18 -11.70 -9.08
C TYR A 28 2.78 -11.90 -7.69
N ASP A 29 4.10 -11.82 -7.58
CA ASP A 29 4.80 -11.94 -6.32
C ASP A 29 4.85 -10.59 -5.62
N ARG A 30 4.51 -10.59 -4.33
CA ARG A 30 4.59 -9.38 -3.51
C ARG A 30 6.06 -9.03 -3.26
N PRO A 31 6.49 -7.80 -3.59
CA PRO A 31 7.85 -7.37 -3.29
C PRO A 31 8.05 -7.24 -1.79
N GLY A 32 9.28 -7.49 -1.33
CA GLY A 32 9.74 -7.29 0.04
C GLY A 32 10.83 -6.22 0.13
N LYS A 33 11.38 -6.03 1.33
CA LYS A 33 12.40 -4.98 1.56
C LYS A 33 13.62 -5.02 0.62
N PHE A 34 14.01 -6.20 0.15
CA PHE A 34 15.19 -6.37 -0.71
C PHE A 34 14.95 -6.00 -2.17
N ASP A 35 13.69 -5.81 -2.55
CA ASP A 35 13.26 -5.46 -3.91
C ASP A 35 13.29 -3.96 -4.17
N VAL A 36 13.57 -3.12 -3.18
CA VAL A 36 13.69 -1.66 -3.38
C VAL A 36 14.86 -1.36 -4.34
N LYS A 37 14.58 -0.57 -5.38
CA LYS A 37 15.59 -0.16 -6.37
C LYS A 37 16.42 1.00 -5.85
N GLY A 38 17.72 0.96 -6.14
CA GLY A 38 18.66 2.01 -5.82
C GLY A 38 19.68 1.56 -4.77
N SER A 39 20.23 2.53 -4.06
CA SER A 39 21.20 2.27 -2.99
C SER A 39 20.52 1.60 -1.79
N GLY A 40 21.17 0.60 -1.19
CA GLY A 40 20.72 -0.03 0.07
C GLY A 40 20.54 0.98 1.22
N SER A 41 21.23 2.12 1.15
CA SER A 41 21.05 3.22 2.11
C SER A 41 19.60 3.72 2.22
N ILE A 42 18.76 3.54 1.19
CA ILE A 42 17.34 3.90 1.23
C ILE A 42 16.63 3.10 2.33
N THR A 43 16.77 1.76 2.31
CA THR A 43 16.13 0.87 3.27
C THR A 43 16.83 0.83 4.62
N ASP A 44 18.14 1.07 4.65
CA ASP A 44 18.92 0.99 5.89
C ASP A 44 18.65 2.19 6.81
N LEU A 45 18.53 3.38 6.21
CA LEU A 45 18.41 4.64 6.94
C LEU A 45 16.97 5.11 7.14
N ALA A 46 16.00 4.66 6.33
CA ALA A 46 14.60 5.00 6.55
C ALA A 46 14.12 4.47 7.90
N ASP A 47 13.30 5.23 8.63
CA ASP A 47 12.67 4.74 9.86
C ASP A 47 11.60 3.69 9.56
N ASN A 48 10.85 3.92 8.48
CA ASN A 48 9.76 3.08 8.03
C ASN A 48 9.97 2.67 6.57
N LEU A 49 9.64 1.41 6.24
CA LEU A 49 9.53 0.97 4.86
C LEU A 49 8.15 0.39 4.61
N PHE A 50 7.35 1.14 3.85
CA PHE A 50 6.07 0.67 3.34
C PHE A 50 6.19 0.22 1.90
N ILE A 51 5.59 -0.92 1.60
CA ILE A 51 5.45 -1.44 0.24
C ILE A 51 3.98 -1.44 -0.13
N VAL A 52 3.65 -0.73 -1.20
CA VAL A 52 2.30 -0.69 -1.79
C VAL A 52 2.29 -1.62 -2.99
N TRP A 53 1.53 -2.71 -2.92
CA TRP A 53 1.40 -3.67 -4.02
C TRP A 53 -0.06 -3.95 -4.35
N ARG A 54 -0.40 -3.77 -5.63
CA ARG A 54 -1.74 -4.06 -6.16
C ARG A 54 -1.88 -5.54 -6.45
N ASN A 55 -3.02 -6.14 -6.06
CA ASN A 55 -3.31 -7.55 -6.26
C ASN A 55 -3.50 -7.88 -7.75
N LYS A 56 -2.39 -8.19 -8.43
CA LYS A 56 -2.37 -8.46 -9.89
C LYS A 56 -3.23 -9.65 -10.29
N ARG A 57 -3.35 -10.64 -9.42
CA ARG A 57 -4.22 -11.80 -9.66
C ARG A 57 -5.69 -11.37 -9.67
N LYS A 58 -6.13 -10.60 -8.67
CA LYS A 58 -7.49 -10.06 -8.61
C LYS A 58 -7.79 -9.16 -9.81
N GLU A 59 -6.86 -8.29 -10.19
CA GLU A 59 -6.99 -7.45 -11.40
C GLU A 59 -7.16 -8.28 -12.67
N ALA A 60 -6.38 -9.36 -12.84
CA ALA A 60 -6.47 -10.23 -13.99
C ALA A 60 -7.81 -10.98 -14.06
N VAL A 61 -8.35 -11.41 -12.92
CA VAL A 61 -9.68 -12.04 -12.84
C VAL A 61 -10.78 -11.02 -13.15
N GLY A 62 -10.75 -9.84 -12.50
CA GLY A 62 -11.75 -8.78 -12.70
C GLY A 62 -11.75 -8.16 -14.10
N SER A 63 -10.62 -8.23 -14.81
CA SER A 63 -10.50 -7.82 -16.22
C SER A 63 -10.66 -8.96 -17.23
N GLU A 64 -11.08 -10.14 -16.77
CA GLU A 64 -11.27 -11.36 -17.58
C GLU A 64 -10.02 -11.88 -18.32
N LYS A 65 -8.83 -11.33 -18.02
CA LYS A 65 -7.55 -11.82 -18.56
C LYS A 65 -7.17 -13.19 -17.99
N LEU A 66 -7.66 -13.51 -16.79
CA LEU A 66 -7.51 -14.80 -16.15
C LEU A 66 -8.89 -15.40 -15.85
N LYS A 67 -9.22 -16.52 -16.49
CA LYS A 67 -10.47 -17.24 -16.25
C LYS A 67 -10.22 -18.36 -15.25
N LEU A 68 -10.88 -18.28 -14.10
CA LEU A 68 -10.87 -19.31 -13.05
C LEU A 68 -12.23 -20.01 -12.99
N LYS A 69 -12.29 -21.14 -12.29
CA LYS A 69 -13.59 -21.74 -11.94
C LYS A 69 -14.38 -20.76 -11.06
N ARG A 70 -15.71 -20.86 -11.10
CA ARG A 70 -16.59 -19.91 -10.40
C ARG A 70 -16.23 -19.75 -8.92
N GLU A 71 -16.06 -20.87 -8.22
CA GLU A 71 -15.71 -20.90 -6.79
C GLU A 71 -14.37 -20.19 -6.51
N GLU A 72 -13.36 -20.44 -7.34
CA GLU A 72 -12.03 -19.82 -7.21
C GLU A 72 -12.05 -18.33 -7.54
N ALA A 73 -12.83 -17.94 -8.56
CA ALA A 73 -13.00 -16.54 -8.92
C ALA A 73 -13.68 -15.76 -7.78
N ASP A 74 -14.73 -16.33 -7.18
CA ASP A 74 -15.45 -15.70 -6.07
C ASP A 74 -14.54 -15.52 -4.83
N LEU A 75 -13.65 -16.47 -4.55
CA LEU A 75 -12.61 -16.33 -3.51
C LEU A 75 -11.64 -15.19 -3.81
N VAL A 76 -11.05 -15.17 -5.01
CA VAL A 76 -10.08 -14.12 -5.41
C VAL A 76 -10.72 -12.74 -5.43
N MET A 77 -11.96 -12.62 -5.87
CA MET A 77 -12.69 -11.34 -5.87
C MET A 77 -13.05 -10.86 -4.45
N GLY A 78 -13.03 -11.75 -3.46
CA GLY A 78 -13.15 -11.41 -2.05
C GLY A 78 -11.89 -10.81 -1.43
N GLU A 79 -10.72 -11.04 -2.01
CA GLU A 79 -9.44 -10.55 -1.51
C GLU A 79 -9.31 -9.01 -1.61
N PRO A 80 -8.40 -8.39 -0.84
CA PRO A 80 -8.01 -6.99 -1.02
C PRO A 80 -7.51 -6.66 -2.43
N ASP A 81 -7.76 -5.43 -2.87
CA ASP A 81 -7.26 -4.86 -4.14
C ASP A 81 -5.79 -4.43 -4.03
N CYS A 82 -5.37 -4.04 -2.84
CA CYS A 82 -4.00 -3.63 -2.56
C CYS A 82 -3.57 -4.17 -1.19
N TYR A 83 -2.29 -4.49 -1.09
CA TYR A 83 -1.62 -4.81 0.16
C TYR A 83 -0.62 -3.70 0.47
N LEU A 84 -0.73 -3.14 1.67
CA LEU A 84 0.24 -2.22 2.24
C LEU A 84 1.05 -2.99 3.28
N SER A 85 2.30 -3.31 2.96
CA SER A 85 3.19 -4.03 3.88
C SER A 85 4.12 -3.06 4.59
N LEU A 86 4.17 -3.12 5.92
CA LEU A 86 5.18 -2.49 6.75
C LEU A 86 6.32 -3.49 6.97
N GLU A 87 7.42 -3.32 6.22
CA GLU A 87 8.56 -4.24 6.13
C GLU A 87 9.76 -3.80 6.97
N LYS A 88 9.68 -2.61 7.55
CA LYS A 88 10.66 -2.05 8.48
C LYS A 88 9.97 -1.02 9.36
N GLN A 89 10.12 -1.15 10.67
CA GLN A 89 9.69 -0.16 11.67
C GLN A 89 10.81 0.04 12.70
N ARG A 90 11.43 1.23 12.75
CA ARG A 90 12.53 1.49 13.69
C ARG A 90 12.04 1.80 15.11
N ASN A 91 10.88 2.45 15.25
CA ASN A 91 10.42 3.05 16.51
C ASN A 91 9.09 2.44 17.01
N GLY A 92 8.79 1.20 16.64
CA GLY A 92 7.56 0.52 17.03
C GLY A 92 7.71 -0.99 16.95
N ASP A 93 6.74 -1.70 17.55
CA ASP A 93 6.83 -3.15 17.77
C ASP A 93 6.13 -3.98 16.69
N TYR A 94 5.53 -3.32 15.69
CA TYR A 94 4.72 -3.99 14.66
C TYR A 94 5.30 -3.84 13.27
N GLU A 95 5.40 -4.97 12.60
CA GLU A 95 5.56 -5.13 11.16
C GLU A 95 4.45 -6.07 10.67
N GLY A 96 3.94 -5.85 9.46
CA GLY A 96 2.82 -6.63 8.97
C GLY A 96 2.18 -6.09 7.71
N VAL A 97 1.07 -6.71 7.29
CA VAL A 97 0.44 -6.45 6.01
C VAL A 97 -1.02 -6.07 6.21
N PHE A 98 -1.40 -4.92 5.65
CA PHE A 98 -2.76 -4.43 5.62
C PHE A 98 -3.40 -4.70 4.26
N GLY A 99 -4.60 -5.26 4.26
CA GLY A 99 -5.42 -5.41 3.06
C GLY A 99 -6.29 -4.18 2.88
N LEU A 100 -6.29 -3.62 1.67
CA LEU A 100 -7.08 -2.44 1.31
C LEU A 100 -7.96 -2.74 0.08
N TRP A 101 -9.18 -2.23 0.10
CA TRP A 101 -10.12 -2.29 -1.03
C TRP A 101 -10.14 -0.96 -1.75
N PHE A 102 -10.19 -0.98 -3.08
CA PHE A 102 -10.09 0.24 -3.89
C PHE A 102 -11.46 0.69 -4.37
N ASP A 103 -11.85 1.92 -4.03
CA ASP A 103 -13.01 2.59 -4.60
C ASP A 103 -12.56 3.42 -5.81
N GLY A 104 -12.86 2.91 -7.01
CA GLY A 104 -12.47 3.53 -8.27
C GLY A 104 -12.99 4.96 -8.48
N PRO A 105 -14.28 5.26 -8.22
CA PRO A 105 -14.83 6.60 -8.39
C PRO A 105 -14.15 7.68 -7.54
N SER A 106 -13.81 7.38 -6.27
CA SER A 106 -13.14 8.33 -5.37
C SER A 106 -11.61 8.27 -5.44
N MET A 107 -11.05 7.25 -6.09
CA MET A 107 -9.61 6.94 -6.10
C MET A 107 -9.05 6.68 -4.70
N GLN A 108 -9.87 6.15 -3.78
CA GLN A 108 -9.47 5.89 -2.40
C GLN A 108 -9.30 4.41 -2.11
N TYR A 109 -8.40 4.11 -1.17
CA TYR A 109 -8.33 2.82 -0.52
C TYR A 109 -9.12 2.88 0.79
N VAL A 110 -9.95 1.87 1.03
CA VAL A 110 -10.72 1.67 2.26
C VAL A 110 -10.27 0.39 2.97
N GLU A 111 -10.44 0.35 4.29
CA GLU A 111 -9.94 -0.72 5.14
C GLU A 111 -10.82 -1.96 5.13
N ASN A 112 -12.08 -1.84 4.75
CA ASN A 112 -13.04 -2.94 4.74
C ASN A 112 -13.75 -3.04 3.40
N ARG A 113 -14.05 -4.28 2.98
CA ARG A 113 -14.83 -4.53 1.77
C ARG A 113 -16.23 -3.91 1.89
N GLY A 114 -16.59 -3.09 0.91
CA GLY A 114 -17.90 -2.43 0.87
C GLY A 114 -18.02 -1.19 1.75
N GLN A 115 -16.94 -0.79 2.43
CA GLN A 115 -16.89 0.49 3.12
C GLN A 115 -16.97 1.65 2.10
N LEU A 116 -17.73 2.69 2.43
CA LEU A 116 -17.80 3.90 1.61
C LEU A 116 -16.52 4.74 1.76
N PRO A 117 -16.04 5.38 0.68
CA PRO A 117 -14.90 6.28 0.75
C PRO A 117 -15.20 7.50 1.63
N ARG A 118 -14.16 8.09 2.23
CA ARG A 118 -14.31 9.26 3.10
C ARG A 118 -14.24 10.54 2.27
N LYS A 119 -15.10 11.50 2.58
CA LYS A 119 -14.98 12.84 2.00
C LYS A 119 -13.93 13.62 2.78
N TYR A 120 -12.85 14.02 2.13
CA TYR A 120 -11.89 14.97 2.71
C TYR A 120 -12.41 16.39 2.45
N PRO A 121 -12.71 17.18 3.49
CA PRO A 121 -13.02 18.58 3.29
C PRO A 121 -11.76 19.33 2.89
N VAL A 122 -11.97 20.35 2.05
CA VAL A 122 -10.89 21.19 1.52
C VAL A 122 -10.21 21.99 2.65
N ASP A 123 -10.87 22.12 3.80
CA ASP A 123 -10.45 22.96 4.93
C ASP A 123 -9.85 22.17 6.12
N GLY A 124 -9.54 20.89 5.95
CA GLY A 124 -8.71 20.13 6.90
C GLY A 124 -9.42 19.40 8.06
N GLU A 125 -10.74 19.54 8.23
CA GLU A 125 -11.48 18.81 9.28
C GLU A 125 -12.24 17.59 8.73
N SER A 126 -11.60 16.41 8.66
CA SER A 126 -12.32 15.18 8.25
C SER A 126 -13.54 14.91 9.12
N VAL A 127 -14.74 14.93 8.52
CA VAL A 127 -15.97 14.46 9.17
C VAL A 127 -16.25 13.01 8.79
N ASP A 128 -16.43 12.15 9.78
CA ASP A 128 -16.97 10.82 9.57
C ASP A 128 -18.42 10.96 9.11
N LEU A 129 -18.75 10.36 7.96
CA LEU A 129 -20.14 10.26 7.51
C LEU A 129 -20.81 9.17 8.34
N GLU A 130 -21.39 9.55 9.48
CA GLU A 130 -22.33 8.66 10.17
C GLU A 130 -23.53 8.38 9.24
N SER A 131 -23.71 7.07 9.02
CA SER A 131 -24.88 6.35 8.50
C SER A 131 -26.14 7.16 8.15
N PHE A 132 -26.54 7.09 6.88
CA PHE A 132 -27.95 7.16 6.48
C PHE A 132 -28.57 5.76 6.52
#